data_AF-A0A090T2X0-F1
#
_entry.id   AF-A0A090T2X0-F1
#
_cell.length_a   1.000
_cell.length_b   1.000
_cell.length_c   1.000
_cell.angle_alpha   90.00
_cell.angle_beta   90.00
_cell.angle_gamma   90.00
#
_symmetry.space_group_name_H-M   'P 1'
#
loop_
_entity.id
_entity.type
_entity.pdbx_description
1 polymer ?
#
loop_
_entity_poly.entity_id
_entity_poly.type
_entity_poly.pdbx_seq_one_letter_code
_entity_poly.pdbx_strand_id
1 'polypeptide(L)'
;MKHGSIFDSLSSVAIFVGYALPGYVVGVLLITLFSYHLEWTPMGGFTSDDFEDYELLSEQVKDIMWHAILPLICYLIGDFATLTMTMKNNLMENLSADYIRTAIAKGLPFKHAVRKHALRNSLIPIASHFGNSLLFFMTGAFLIEVIFNIDGIGLLGYESIMERDYPVVMGIVAINAILLLFGNIISDICVALVDPRVKFGS
;
A
#
# COMPACT_ATOMS: atom_id res chain seq x y z
N MET A 1 6.54 5.12 23.45
CA MET A 1 6.93 3.98 22.60
C MET A 1 7.96 3.20 23.39
N LYS A 2 7.59 2.05 23.95
CA LYS A 2 8.54 1.14 24.61
C LYS A 2 8.89 0.07 23.58
N HIS A 3 10.10 0.16 23.04
CA HIS A 3 10.66 -0.88 22.17
C HIS A 3 10.70 -2.20 22.97
N GLY A 4 10.14 -3.28 22.43
CA GLY A 4 10.08 -4.58 23.12
C GLY A 4 8.90 -4.77 24.09
N SER A 5 7.84 -3.95 23.99
CA SER A 5 6.55 -4.25 24.63
C SER A 5 5.90 -5.48 23.98
N ILE A 6 5.10 -6.26 24.73
CA ILE A 6 4.34 -7.41 24.20
C ILE A 6 3.50 -7.00 22.98
N PHE A 7 2.90 -5.81 23.03
CA PHE A 7 2.15 -5.24 21.90
C PHE A 7 3.03 -4.95 20.68
N ASP A 8 4.26 -4.48 20.88
CA ASP A 8 5.24 -4.21 19.82
C ASP A 8 5.77 -5.52 19.19
N SER A 9 5.98 -6.55 20.01
CA SER A 9 6.33 -7.88 19.53
C SER A 9 5.19 -8.54 18.75
N LEU A 10 3.96 -8.51 19.26
CA LEU A 10 2.81 -9.12 18.60
C LEU A 10 2.46 -8.41 17.29
N SER A 11 2.47 -7.07 17.26
CA SER A 11 2.25 -6.31 16.03
C SER A 11 3.37 -6.54 15.02
N SER A 12 4.63 -6.62 15.45
CA SER A 12 5.76 -6.94 14.57
C SER A 12 5.64 -8.35 13.98
N VAL A 13 5.21 -9.33 14.77
CA VAL A 13 4.95 -10.69 14.26
C VAL A 13 3.80 -10.68 13.25
N ALA A 14 2.70 -9.98 13.53
CA ALA A 14 1.58 -9.85 12.59
C ALA A 14 2.01 -9.19 11.26
N ILE A 15 2.79 -8.11 11.33
CA ILE A 15 3.37 -7.45 10.15
C ILE A 15 4.31 -8.39 9.40
N PHE A 16 5.13 -9.18 10.12
CA PHE A 16 6.04 -10.13 9.50
C PHE A 16 5.30 -11.28 8.79
N VAL A 17 4.20 -11.76 9.36
CA VAL A 17 3.32 -12.74 8.71
C VAL A 17 2.68 -12.13 7.45
N GLY A 18 2.18 -10.88 7.53
CA GLY A 18 1.64 -10.17 6.37
C GLY A 18 2.67 -9.88 5.28
N TYR A 19 3.94 -9.71 5.66
CA TYR A 19 5.07 -9.58 4.72
C TYR A 19 5.44 -10.92 4.07
N ALA A 20 5.37 -12.02 4.81
CA ALA A 20 5.76 -13.35 4.33
C ALA A 20 4.69 -13.99 3.42
N LEU A 21 3.43 -13.62 3.57
CA LEU A 21 2.32 -14.14 2.78
C LEU A 21 2.06 -13.25 1.55
N PRO A 22 2.09 -13.81 0.33
CA PRO A 22 1.63 -13.08 -0.85
C PRO A 22 0.17 -12.64 -0.70
N GLY A 23 -0.18 -11.44 -1.17
CA GLY A 23 -1.54 -10.90 -1.04
C GLY A 23 -2.64 -11.81 -1.59
N TYR A 24 -2.37 -12.54 -2.68
CA TYR A 24 -3.33 -13.50 -3.24
C TYR A 24 -3.60 -14.71 -2.33
N VAL A 25 -2.59 -15.18 -1.58
CA VAL A 25 -2.76 -16.28 -0.61
C VAL A 25 -3.68 -15.84 0.51
N VAL A 26 -3.48 -14.60 0.99
CA VAL A 26 -4.36 -13.96 1.96
C VAL A 26 -5.77 -13.84 1.38
N GLY A 27 -5.92 -13.49 0.10
CA GLY A 27 -7.21 -13.46 -0.59
C GLY A 27 -7.97 -14.78 -0.57
N VAL A 28 -7.31 -15.90 -0.88
CA VAL A 28 -7.94 -17.23 -0.81
C VAL A 28 -8.43 -17.54 0.61
N LEU A 29 -7.60 -17.26 1.63
CA LEU A 29 -7.99 -17.47 3.04
C LEU A 29 -9.16 -16.58 3.45
N LEU A 30 -9.15 -15.32 3.01
CA LEU A 30 -10.17 -14.34 3.33
C LEU A 30 -11.52 -14.69 2.69
N ILE A 31 -11.57 -15.08 1.42
CA ILE A 31 -12.80 -15.56 0.77
C ILE A 31 -13.32 -16.82 1.47
N THR A 32 -12.43 -17.78 1.76
CA THR A 32 -12.84 -19.05 2.38
C THR A 32 -13.45 -18.82 3.77
N LEU A 33 -12.88 -17.89 4.54
CA LEU A 33 -13.37 -17.58 5.88
C LEU A 33 -14.63 -16.70 5.81
N PHE A 34 -14.52 -15.50 5.22
CA PHE A 34 -15.56 -14.47 5.31
C PHE A 34 -16.72 -14.67 4.33
N SER A 35 -16.45 -15.16 3.13
CA SER A 35 -17.49 -15.36 2.12
C SER A 35 -18.09 -16.76 2.18
N TYR A 36 -17.26 -17.81 2.28
CA TYR A 36 -17.77 -19.20 2.28
C TYR A 36 -18.26 -19.69 3.64
N HIS A 37 -17.53 -19.45 4.73
CA HIS A 37 -17.89 -20.02 6.05
C HIS A 37 -18.79 -19.09 6.87
N LEU A 38 -18.52 -17.79 6.84
CA LEU A 38 -19.26 -16.79 7.60
C LEU A 38 -20.39 -16.12 6.80
N GLU A 39 -20.37 -16.20 5.47
CA GLU A 39 -21.33 -15.55 4.57
C GLU A 39 -21.50 -14.04 4.84
N TRP A 40 -20.46 -13.39 5.36
CA TRP A 40 -20.49 -11.95 5.65
C TRP A 40 -20.33 -11.14 4.39
N THR A 41 -19.53 -11.63 3.46
CA THR A 41 -19.07 -10.87 2.30
C THR A 41 -19.37 -11.61 1.00
N PRO A 42 -19.55 -10.88 -0.10
CA PRO A 42 -19.71 -11.48 -1.42
C PRO A 42 -18.48 -12.31 -1.80
N MET A 43 -18.70 -13.33 -2.64
CA MET A 43 -17.63 -14.21 -3.09
C MET A 43 -16.77 -13.59 -4.20
N GLY A 44 -17.29 -12.60 -4.93
CA GLY A 44 -16.57 -11.89 -5.98
C GLY A 44 -17.45 -10.86 -6.69
N GLY A 45 -16.88 -10.20 -7.70
CA GLY A 45 -17.51 -9.12 -8.45
C GLY A 45 -17.35 -7.74 -7.78
N PHE A 46 -17.58 -6.67 -8.55
CA PHE A 46 -17.56 -5.30 -8.05
C PHE A 46 -18.91 -4.81 -7.53
N THR A 47 -19.99 -5.49 -7.91
CA THR A 47 -21.38 -5.12 -7.62
C THR A 47 -22.23 -6.38 -7.46
N SER A 48 -23.29 -6.28 -6.68
CA SER A 48 -24.34 -7.29 -6.58
C SER A 48 -25.21 -7.36 -7.84
N ASP A 49 -25.93 -8.47 -8.01
CA ASP A 49 -26.88 -8.64 -9.13
C ASP A 49 -28.00 -7.58 -9.10
N ASP A 50 -28.36 -7.09 -7.91
CA ASP A 50 -29.40 -6.07 -7.69
C ASP A 50 -28.88 -4.63 -7.91
N PHE A 51 -27.64 -4.44 -8.37
CA PHE A 51 -27.00 -3.13 -8.44
C PHE A 51 -27.72 -2.12 -9.35
N GLU A 52 -28.29 -2.62 -10.45
CA GLU A 52 -29.05 -1.81 -11.41
C GLU A 52 -30.42 -1.38 -10.86
N ASP A 53 -30.93 -2.08 -9.83
CA ASP A 53 -32.24 -1.83 -9.24
C ASP A 53 -32.20 -0.83 -8.07
N TYR A 54 -31.01 -0.41 -7.62
CA TYR A 54 -30.89 0.59 -6.56
C TYR A 54 -31.27 2.00 -7.03
N GLU A 55 -32.32 2.57 -6.45
CA GLU A 55 -32.77 3.94 -6.75
C GLU A 55 -31.89 5.02 -6.09
N LEU A 56 -31.23 4.71 -4.97
CA LEU A 56 -30.38 5.64 -4.23
C LEU A 56 -28.90 5.40 -4.49
N LEU A 57 -28.18 6.47 -4.85
CA LEU A 57 -26.71 6.46 -4.98
C LEU A 57 -25.99 5.98 -3.70
N SER A 58 -26.57 6.17 -2.51
CA SER A 58 -25.97 5.70 -1.26
C SER A 58 -25.94 4.18 -1.14
N GLU A 59 -26.92 3.49 -1.73
CA GLU A 59 -27.02 2.03 -1.70
C GLU A 59 -26.01 1.42 -2.66
N GLN A 60 -25.90 1.99 -3.86
CA GLN A 60 -24.86 1.64 -4.84
C GLN A 60 -23.44 1.80 -4.28
N VAL A 61 -23.14 2.92 -3.61
CA VAL A 61 -21.82 3.14 -3.00
C VAL A 61 -21.55 2.11 -1.89
N LYS A 62 -22.56 1.82 -1.06
CA LYS A 62 -22.40 0.83 0.02
C LYS A 62 -22.13 -0.56 -0.54
N ASP A 63 -22.80 -0.93 -1.62
CA ASP A 63 -22.62 -2.21 -2.29
C ASP A 63 -21.21 -2.36 -2.83
N ILE A 64 -20.72 -1.35 -3.57
CA ILE A 64 -19.35 -1.32 -4.09
C ILE A 64 -18.33 -1.41 -2.94
N MET A 65 -18.53 -0.65 -1.86
CA MET A 65 -17.62 -0.70 -0.72
C MET A 65 -17.60 -2.08 -0.06
N TRP A 66 -18.75 -2.75 0.03
CA TRP A 66 -18.83 -4.09 0.62
C TRP A 66 -18.09 -5.13 -0.21
N HIS A 67 -18.20 -5.05 -1.55
CA HIS A 67 -17.46 -5.89 -2.49
C HIS A 67 -15.96 -5.58 -2.50
N ALA A 68 -15.58 -4.31 -2.30
CA ALA A 68 -14.19 -3.87 -2.37
C ALA A 68 -13.34 -4.16 -1.12
N ILE A 69 -13.94 -4.39 0.06
CA ILE A 69 -13.20 -4.54 1.33
C ILE A 69 -12.14 -5.64 1.27
N LEU A 70 -12.50 -6.84 0.85
CA LEU A 70 -11.59 -7.99 0.85
C LEU A 70 -10.49 -7.87 -0.20
N PRO A 71 -10.78 -7.54 -1.48
CA PRO A 71 -9.74 -7.25 -2.46
C PRO A 71 -8.78 -6.18 -1.96
N LEU A 72 -9.30 -5.08 -1.40
CA LEU A 72 -8.50 -3.96 -0.93
C LEU A 72 -7.57 -4.35 0.21
N ILE A 73 -8.01 -5.19 1.15
CA ILE A 73 -7.12 -5.75 2.18
C ILE A 73 -5.98 -6.55 1.53
N CYS A 74 -6.26 -7.37 0.52
CA CYS A 74 -5.26 -8.18 -0.18
C CYS A 74 -4.26 -7.32 -0.96
N TYR A 75 -4.73 -6.22 -1.56
CA TYR A 75 -3.89 -5.24 -2.22
C TYR A 75 -2.99 -4.51 -1.21
N LEU A 76 -3.54 -4.06 -0.10
CA LEU A 76 -2.81 -3.20 0.85
C LEU A 76 -1.88 -3.97 1.79
N ILE A 77 -2.14 -5.25 2.10
CA ILE A 77 -1.40 -5.96 3.16
C ILE A 77 0.11 -6.02 2.91
N GLY A 78 0.53 -6.26 1.66
CA GLY A 78 1.94 -6.36 1.28
C GLY A 78 2.66 -5.02 1.35
N ASP A 79 2.06 -3.97 0.79
CA ASP A 79 2.63 -2.62 0.80
C ASP A 79 2.65 -2.06 2.23
N PHE A 80 1.56 -2.25 2.99
CA PHE A 80 1.47 -1.85 4.40
C PHE A 80 2.55 -2.51 5.27
N ALA A 81 2.78 -3.81 5.09
CA ALA A 81 3.81 -4.53 5.84
C ALA A 81 5.21 -4.01 5.51
N THR A 82 5.49 -3.83 4.21
CA THR A 82 6.78 -3.31 3.71
C THR A 82 7.03 -1.89 4.19
N LEU A 83 6.03 -1.02 4.08
CA LEU A 83 6.08 0.37 4.52
C LEU A 83 6.33 0.47 6.02
N THR A 84 5.61 -0.32 6.82
CA THR A 84 5.73 -0.30 8.29
C THR A 84 7.11 -0.79 8.74
N MET A 85 7.62 -1.86 8.13
CA MET A 85 8.95 -2.39 8.43
C MET A 85 10.06 -1.41 8.02
N THR A 86 9.94 -0.81 6.85
CA THR A 86 10.85 0.24 6.36
C THR A 86 10.84 1.43 7.29
N MET A 87 9.67 1.90 7.73
CA MET A 87 9.55 3.01 8.68
C MET A 87 10.21 2.68 10.03
N LYS A 88 9.97 1.48 10.56
CA LYS A 88 10.58 1.03 11.81
C LYS A 88 12.11 1.01 11.70
N ASN A 89 12.65 0.45 10.62
CA ASN A 89 14.10 0.36 10.41
C ASN A 89 14.73 1.76 10.31
N ASN A 90 14.18 2.64 9.47
CA ASN A 90 14.65 4.01 9.33
C ASN A 90 14.58 4.79 10.64
N LEU A 91 13.52 4.61 11.44
CA LEU A 91 13.38 5.27 12.73
C LEU A 91 14.42 4.79 13.74
N MET A 92 14.71 3.49 13.77
CA MET A 92 15.73 2.91 14.66
C MET A 92 17.13 3.39 14.31
N GLU A 93 17.46 3.44 13.02
CA GLU A 93 18.73 3.99 12.52
C GLU A 93 18.89 5.46 12.91
N ASN A 94 17.87 6.28 12.63
CA ASN A 94 17.89 7.71 12.97
C ASN A 94 17.98 7.95 14.48
N LEU A 95 17.36 7.11 15.30
CA LEU A 95 17.43 7.22 16.76
C LEU A 95 18.84 6.91 17.30
N SER A 96 19.58 6.04 16.62
CA SER A 96 20.94 5.65 16.99
C SER A 96 22.01 6.67 16.58
N ALA A 97 21.65 7.63 15.72
CA ALA A 97 22.56 8.62 15.15
C ALA A 97 23.07 9.68 16.15
N ASP A 98 24.28 10.17 15.90
CA ASP A 98 24.99 11.11 16.77
C ASP A 98 24.28 12.46 16.94
N TYR A 99 23.53 12.91 15.93
CA TYR A 99 22.77 14.16 16.01
C TYR A 99 21.64 14.08 17.04
N ILE A 100 21.02 12.90 17.24
CA ILE A 100 20.02 12.67 18.29
C ILE A 100 20.69 12.66 19.65
N ARG A 101 21.81 11.95 19.81
CA ARG A 101 22.58 11.93 21.07
C ARG A 101 23.00 13.33 21.49
N THR A 102 23.48 14.13 20.53
CA THR A 102 23.86 15.53 20.74
C THR A 102 22.68 16.40 21.14
N ALA A 103 21.51 16.23 20.49
CA ALA A 103 20.31 16.99 20.83
C ALA A 103 19.84 16.70 22.26
N ILE A 104 19.87 15.43 22.69
CA ILE A 104 19.52 15.03 24.05
C ILE A 104 20.54 15.58 25.06
N ALA A 105 21.84 15.51 24.75
CA ALA A 105 22.90 16.07 25.59
C ALA A 105 22.79 17.59 25.78
N LYS A 106 22.21 18.30 24.80
CA LYS A 106 21.88 19.74 24.89
C LYS A 106 20.60 20.04 25.68
N GLY A 107 19.97 19.04 26.29
CA GLY A 107 18.79 19.19 27.14
C GLY A 107 17.44 19.04 26.43
N LEU A 108 17.42 18.60 25.16
CA LEU A 108 16.17 18.38 24.43
C LEU A 108 15.48 17.10 24.95
N PRO A 109 14.21 17.14 25.38
CA PRO A 109 13.52 15.96 25.88
C PRO A 109 13.36 14.90 24.78
N PHE A 110 13.54 13.62 25.13
CA PHE A 110 13.53 12.48 24.20
C PHE A 110 12.33 12.48 23.24
N LYS A 111 11.11 12.74 23.75
CA LYS A 111 9.90 12.82 22.91
C LYS A 111 9.97 13.89 21.82
N HIS A 112 10.59 15.03 22.12
CA HIS A 112 10.77 16.10 21.14
C HIS A 112 11.87 15.74 20.13
N ALA A 113 12.96 15.10 20.57
CA ALA A 113 14.01 14.64 19.68
C ALA A 113 13.49 13.60 18.67
N VAL A 114 12.69 12.65 19.15
CA VAL A 114 12.04 11.64 18.29
C VAL A 114 11.09 12.29 17.29
N ARG A 115 10.12 13.09 17.76
CA ARG A 115 9.07 13.64 16.89
C ARG A 115 9.61 14.66 15.87
N LYS A 116 10.55 15.51 16.27
CA LYS A 116 11.02 16.64 15.45
C LYS A 116 12.22 16.29 14.58
N HIS A 117 13.10 15.40 15.03
CA HIS A 117 14.34 15.08 14.31
C HIS A 117 14.30 13.67 13.71
N ALA A 118 14.17 12.64 14.54
CA ALA A 118 14.26 11.25 14.05
C ALA A 118 13.10 10.93 13.08
N LEU A 119 11.86 11.26 13.46
CA LEU A 119 10.68 10.96 12.65
C LEU A 119 10.69 11.69 11.30
N ARG A 120 11.04 12.99 11.30
CA ARG A 120 11.10 13.78 10.05
C ARG A 120 12.14 13.22 9.09
N ASN A 121 13.31 12.83 9.59
CA ASN A 121 14.36 12.25 8.75
C ASN A 121 14.01 10.83 8.27
N SER A 122 13.27 10.07 9.06
CA SER A 122 12.84 8.71 8.71
C SER A 122 11.73 8.69 7.65
N LEU A 123 11.02 9.80 7.45
CA LEU A 123 9.99 9.93 6.43
C LEU A 123 10.55 10.19 5.03
N ILE A 124 11.81 10.61 4.90
CA ILE A 124 12.41 10.95 3.61
C ILE A 124 12.44 9.72 2.68
N PRO A 125 12.96 8.55 3.10
CA PRO A 125 12.98 7.36 2.23
C PRO A 125 11.56 6.89 1.88
N ILE A 126 10.61 7.05 2.80
CA ILE A 126 9.20 6.69 2.57
C ILE A 126 8.56 7.60 1.54
N ALA A 127 8.79 8.91 1.63
CA ALA A 127 8.32 9.88 0.67
C ALA A 127 8.84 9.56 -0.75
N SER A 128 10.09 9.10 -0.87
CA SER A 128 10.68 8.67 -2.14
C SER A 128 10.05 7.41 -2.73
N HIS A 129 9.45 6.54 -1.90
CA HIS A 129 8.77 5.34 -2.38
C HIS A 129 7.29 5.58 -2.73
N PHE A 130 6.71 6.71 -2.31
CA PHE A 130 5.29 7.00 -2.52
C PHE A 130 4.88 7.01 -4.00
N GLY A 131 5.78 7.45 -4.89
CA GLY A 131 5.55 7.40 -6.34
C GLY A 131 5.33 5.99 -6.89
N ASN A 132 5.94 4.97 -6.28
CA ASN A 132 5.80 3.58 -6.71
C ASN A 132 4.46 2.97 -6.28
N SER A 133 3.87 3.43 -5.17
CA SER A 133 2.56 2.96 -4.70
C SER A 133 1.45 3.28 -5.72
N LEU A 134 1.61 4.34 -6.52
CA LEU A 134 0.66 4.68 -7.58
C LEU A 134 0.65 3.64 -8.72
N LEU A 135 1.79 3.00 -8.98
CA LEU A 135 1.94 1.96 -10.00
C LEU A 135 1.25 0.65 -9.61
N PHE A 136 1.18 0.39 -8.31
CA PHE A 136 0.59 -0.83 -7.76
C PHE A 136 -0.91 -0.96 -8.10
N PHE A 137 -1.65 0.16 -8.12
CA PHE A 137 -3.05 0.18 -8.54
C PHE A 137 -3.26 -0.16 -10.02
N MET A 138 -2.25 0.08 -10.86
CA MET A 138 -2.35 -0.10 -12.32
C MET A 138 -1.78 -1.44 -12.78
N THR A 139 -0.72 -1.92 -12.12
CA THR A 139 -0.13 -3.25 -12.33
C THR A 139 -0.87 -4.29 -11.51
N GLY A 140 -2.19 -4.09 -11.32
CA GLY A 140 -3.06 -4.85 -10.42
C GLY A 140 -2.70 -6.33 -10.40
N ALA A 141 -2.63 -6.90 -9.19
CA ALA A 141 -2.27 -8.28 -9.01
C ALA A 141 -3.32 -9.17 -9.69
N PHE A 142 -3.04 -9.61 -10.92
CA PHE A 142 -3.95 -10.44 -11.72
C PHE A 142 -4.48 -11.64 -10.92
N LEU A 143 -3.66 -12.21 -10.01
CA LEU A 143 -4.10 -13.29 -9.12
C LEU A 143 -5.21 -12.86 -8.16
N ILE A 144 -5.12 -11.65 -7.59
CA ILE A 144 -6.17 -11.10 -6.72
C ILE A 144 -7.43 -10.87 -7.56
N GLU A 145 -7.28 -10.33 -8.77
CA GLU A 145 -8.40 -10.06 -9.68
C GLU A 145 -9.14 -11.35 -10.08
N VAL A 146 -8.41 -12.41 -10.43
CA VAL A 146 -8.98 -13.74 -10.71
C VAL A 146 -9.68 -14.33 -9.49
N ILE A 147 -9.06 -14.24 -8.31
CA ILE A 147 -9.62 -14.81 -7.07
C ILE A 147 -10.95 -14.14 -6.69
N PHE A 148 -11.05 -12.82 -6.86
CA PHE A 148 -12.25 -12.05 -6.53
C PHE A 148 -13.20 -11.86 -7.73
N ASN A 149 -12.94 -12.51 -8.87
CA ASN A 149 -13.71 -12.35 -10.10
C ASN A 149 -13.93 -10.88 -10.49
N ILE A 150 -12.82 -10.14 -10.56
CA ILE A 150 -12.78 -8.70 -10.83
C ILE A 150 -12.16 -8.48 -12.22
N ASP A 151 -12.86 -7.73 -13.06
CA ASP A 151 -12.37 -7.31 -14.38
C ASP A 151 -11.41 -6.11 -14.24
N GLY A 152 -10.17 -6.39 -13.84
CA GLY A 152 -9.13 -5.38 -13.66
C GLY A 152 -8.14 -5.29 -14.83
N ILE A 153 -7.29 -4.26 -14.76
CA ILE A 153 -6.24 -4.00 -15.75
C ILE A 153 -5.15 -5.07 -15.70
N GLY A 154 -4.93 -5.69 -14.53
CA GLY A 154 -3.98 -6.79 -14.36
C GLY A 154 -4.40 -8.04 -15.13
N LEU A 155 -5.67 -8.44 -14.98
CA LEU A 155 -6.31 -9.54 -15.69
C LEU A 155 -6.32 -9.28 -17.19
N LEU A 156 -6.77 -8.09 -17.62
CA LEU A 156 -6.76 -7.68 -19.02
C LEU A 156 -5.35 -7.79 -19.63
N GLY A 157 -4.33 -7.34 -18.90
CA GLY A 157 -2.94 -7.44 -19.32
C GLY A 157 -2.47 -8.89 -19.46
N TYR A 158 -2.84 -9.76 -18.53
CA TYR A 158 -2.53 -11.19 -18.58
C TYR A 158 -3.19 -11.88 -19.79
N GLU A 159 -4.50 -11.68 -19.98
CA GLU A 159 -5.27 -12.24 -21.08
C GLU A 159 -4.71 -11.78 -22.43
N SER A 160 -4.43 -10.48 -22.57
CA SER A 160 -3.84 -9.92 -23.80
C SER A 160 -2.48 -10.54 -24.15
N ILE A 161 -1.66 -10.90 -23.15
CA ILE A 161 -0.40 -11.62 -23.39
C ILE A 161 -0.67 -13.04 -23.87
N MET A 162 -1.64 -13.75 -23.29
CA MET A 162 -1.99 -15.12 -23.67
C MET A 162 -2.58 -15.18 -25.08
N GLU A 163 -3.44 -14.24 -25.43
CA GLU A 163 -4.07 -14.11 -26.75
C GLU A 163 -3.15 -13.48 -27.80
N ARG A 164 -1.97 -13.00 -27.38
CA ARG A 164 -1.00 -12.28 -28.23
C ARG A 164 -1.58 -11.01 -28.84
N ASP A 165 -2.46 -10.33 -28.11
CA ASP A 165 -2.93 -8.99 -28.44
C ASP A 165 -1.84 -7.95 -28.10
N TYR A 166 -0.83 -7.88 -28.97
CA TYR A 166 0.28 -6.92 -28.82
C TYR A 166 -0.19 -5.46 -28.73
N PRO A 167 -1.18 -4.99 -29.50
CA PRO A 167 -1.72 -3.63 -29.34
C PRO A 167 -2.17 -3.31 -27.91
N VAL A 168 -2.96 -4.19 -27.27
CA VAL A 168 -3.45 -3.95 -25.90
C VAL A 168 -2.31 -4.00 -24.90
N VAL A 169 -1.40 -4.99 -25.02
CA VAL A 169 -0.22 -5.10 -24.14
C VAL A 169 0.64 -3.83 -24.24
N MET A 170 0.91 -3.34 -25.45
CA MET A 170 1.70 -2.12 -25.65
C MET A 170 0.97 -0.88 -25.12
N GLY A 171 -0.35 -0.82 -25.22
CA GLY A 171 -1.18 0.23 -24.62
C GLY A 171 -1.06 0.27 -23.10
N ILE A 172 -1.19 -0.89 -22.44
CA ILE A 172 -1.05 -1.02 -20.98
C ILE A 172 0.36 -0.61 -20.54
N VAL A 173 1.40 -1.07 -21.24
CA VAL A 173 2.80 -0.70 -20.94
C VAL A 173 3.03 0.80 -21.12
N ALA A 174 2.49 1.42 -22.17
CA ALA A 174 2.61 2.85 -22.41
C ALA A 174 1.94 3.68 -21.31
N ILE A 175 0.73 3.30 -20.90
CA ILE A 175 -0.01 3.96 -19.81
C ILE A 175 0.78 3.82 -18.49
N ASN A 176 1.29 2.62 -18.19
CA ASN A 176 2.13 2.37 -17.01
C ASN A 176 3.39 3.23 -17.01
N ALA A 177 4.06 3.40 -18.15
CA ALA A 177 5.25 4.24 -18.26
C ALA A 177 4.94 5.73 -18.00
N ILE A 178 3.83 6.24 -18.54
CA ILE A 178 3.37 7.62 -18.29
C ILE A 178 3.04 7.82 -16.81
N LEU A 179 2.31 6.89 -16.21
CA LEU A 179 1.96 6.95 -14.80
C LEU A 179 3.18 6.84 -13.88
N LEU A 180 4.16 6.03 -14.25
CA LEU A 180 5.44 5.94 -13.53
C LEU A 180 6.16 7.29 -13.51
N LEU A 181 6.19 7.98 -14.66
CA LEU A 181 6.76 9.32 -14.75
C LEU A 181 6.01 10.28 -13.80
N PHE A 182 4.68 10.28 -13.82
CA PHE A 182 3.88 11.12 -12.93
C PHE A 182 4.08 10.75 -11.45
N GLY A 183 4.11 9.47 -11.11
CA GLY A 183 4.37 8.97 -9.76
C GLY A 183 5.73 9.43 -9.24
N ASN A 184 6.77 9.36 -10.08
CA ASN A 184 8.10 9.85 -9.71
C ASN A 184 8.12 11.36 -9.47
N ILE A 185 7.43 12.16 -10.30
CA ILE A 185 7.31 13.61 -10.09
C ILE A 185 6.61 13.90 -8.75
N ILE A 186 5.54 13.19 -8.43
CA ILE A 186 4.84 13.33 -7.14
C ILE A 186 5.79 12.96 -5.98
N SER A 187 6.55 11.87 -6.14
CA SER A 187 7.55 11.42 -5.18
C SER A 187 8.60 12.50 -4.90
N ASP A 188 9.15 13.11 -5.95
CA ASP A 188 10.13 14.19 -5.85
C ASP A 188 9.56 15.41 -5.14
N ILE A 189 8.30 15.77 -5.40
CA ILE A 189 7.58 16.84 -4.68
C ILE A 189 7.42 16.48 -3.20
N CYS A 190 7.00 15.25 -2.88
CA CYS A 190 6.86 14.78 -1.50
C CYS A 190 8.20 14.85 -0.75
N VAL A 191 9.30 14.44 -1.39
CA VAL A 191 10.65 14.53 -0.83
C VAL A 191 11.04 15.98 -0.57
N ALA A 192 10.82 16.88 -1.52
CA ALA A 192 11.12 18.31 -1.38
C ALA A 192 10.32 19.00 -0.26
N LEU A 193 9.06 18.57 -0.03
CA LEU A 193 8.24 19.06 1.08
C LEU A 193 8.75 18.57 2.45
N VAL A 194 9.22 17.32 2.53
CA VAL A 194 9.70 16.73 3.77
C VAL A 194 11.10 17.25 4.12
N ASP A 195 12.01 17.33 3.14
CA ASP A 195 13.38 17.81 3.31
C ASP A 195 13.62 19.20 2.66
N PRO A 196 13.69 20.29 3.46
CA PRO A 196 13.96 21.63 2.98
C PRO A 196 15.41 21.85 2.50
N ARG A 197 16.27 20.82 2.60
CA ARG A 197 17.64 20.83 2.03
C ARG A 197 17.68 20.39 0.57
N VAL A 198 16.62 19.72 0.08
CA VAL A 198 16.47 19.37 -1.33
C VAL A 198 16.10 20.66 -2.07
N LYS A 199 17.13 21.41 -2.44
CA LYS A 199 17.01 22.52 -3.38
C LYS A 199 17.12 21.93 -4.78
N PHE A 200 16.04 21.96 -5.54
CA PHE A 200 16.15 21.88 -7.00
C PHE A 200 17.06 23.04 -7.42
N GLY A 201 18.25 22.70 -7.92
CA GLY A 201 19.30 23.67 -8.18
C GLY A 201 18.81 24.78 -9.11
N SER A 202 19.08 26.02 -8.70
CA SER A 202 19.43 27.11 -9.61
C SER A 202 20.86 27.52 -9.32
#